data_AF-A0A534TDY2-F1
#
_entry.id   AF-A0A534TDY2-F1
#
_cell.length_a   1.000
_cell.length_b   1.000
_cell.length_c   1.000
_cell.angle_alpha   90.00
_cell.angle_beta   90.00
_cell.angle_gamma   90.00
#
_symmetry.space_group_name_H-M   'P 1'
#
loop_
_entity.id
_entity.type
_entity.pdbx_description
1 polymer ?
#
loop_
_entity_poly.entity_id
_entity_poly.type
_entity_poly.pdbx_seq_one_letter_code
_entity_poly.pdbx_strand_id
1 'polypeptide(L)'
;MSAAWIRRMVLPPAAAFLLQRALLAAVAWAHGFDPFAAETWSRWDSTYYLQIASSGYLPLEHCRPETHYPADAWCGNAAWFPGYSWLVAAVAHPLGLPPANAAVWISALAQLACLILVWVTLDDARRWPALAFAAFFPGNVYMAAVFPVSLCALALLCCIRLSWSGMFKRAALAAAAAAACYPTGVLLAPVVGLWALLHRRSRATWVVAGALGGLAAVVLVMRVQTGAWDAFALVQAKYAYSGNLLDSLGARLKPLVNPRYRDEKGFVTGLQTLLSAVMVLLLASQELRRRWPERSSLVALCIGTFWMTPLMLGGRLSLYRSDALLLPAVLLFPALPRKVQLAFVGAAFALSFPMAAMFFRAVLV
;
A
#
# COMPACT_ATOMS: atom_id res chain seq x y z
N MET A 1 -28.02 -15.73 -0.17
CA MET A 1 -26.69 -16.38 -0.18
C MET A 1 -26.75 -17.61 0.71
N SER A 2 -26.30 -18.78 0.26
CA SER A 2 -26.37 -20.00 1.09
C SER A 2 -25.29 -19.99 2.18
N ALA A 3 -25.57 -20.64 3.32
CA ALA A 3 -24.60 -20.79 4.41
C ALA A 3 -23.30 -21.48 3.93
N ALA A 4 -23.41 -22.42 2.98
CA ALA A 4 -22.27 -23.09 2.36
C ALA A 4 -21.38 -22.11 1.56
N TRP A 5 -21.97 -21.12 0.88
CA TRP A 5 -21.22 -20.09 0.17
C TRP A 5 -20.42 -19.22 1.13
N ILE A 6 -21.05 -18.75 2.21
CA ILE A 6 -20.38 -17.91 3.22
C ILE A 6 -19.20 -18.66 3.84
N ARG A 7 -19.42 -19.92 4.26
CA ARG A 7 -18.36 -20.77 4.81
C ARG A 7 -17.20 -20.95 3.84
N ARG A 8 -17.46 -21.11 2.54
CA ARG A 8 -16.41 -21.35 1.53
C ARG A 8 -15.67 -20.08 1.11
N MET A 9 -16.34 -18.94 1.10
CA MET A 9 -15.80 -17.70 0.52
C MET A 9 -15.29 -16.69 1.56
N VAL A 10 -15.84 -16.71 2.78
CA VAL A 10 -15.54 -15.71 3.80
C VAL A 10 -14.68 -16.29 4.92
N LEU A 11 -14.92 -17.54 5.33
CA LEU A 11 -14.23 -18.12 6.48
C LEU A 11 -12.70 -18.21 6.29
N PRO A 12 -12.16 -18.65 5.13
CA PRO A 12 -10.71 -18.70 4.96
C PRO A 12 -10.05 -17.31 5.02
N PRO A 13 -10.54 -16.28 4.28
CA PRO A 13 -10.04 -14.91 4.44
C PRO A 13 -10.17 -14.37 5.86
N ALA A 14 -11.30 -14.63 6.54
CA ALA A 14 -11.51 -14.19 7.91
C ALA A 14 -10.51 -14.84 8.87
N ALA A 15 -10.22 -16.14 8.72
CA ALA A 15 -9.21 -16.83 9.53
C ALA A 15 -7.81 -16.24 9.29
N ALA A 16 -7.43 -15.98 8.03
CA ALA A 16 -6.16 -15.36 7.69
C ALA A 16 -6.04 -13.92 8.26
N PHE A 17 -7.13 -13.14 8.18
CA PHE A 17 -7.25 -11.82 8.78
C PHE A 17 -7.07 -11.86 10.30
N LEU A 18 -7.80 -12.73 10.98
CA LEU A 18 -7.74 -12.86 12.44
C LEU A 18 -6.37 -13.32 12.90
N LEU A 19 -5.73 -14.27 12.21
CA LEU A 19 -4.40 -14.74 12.54
C LEU A 19 -3.37 -13.61 12.43
N GLN A 20 -3.44 -12.80 11.37
CA GLN A 20 -2.54 -11.66 11.21
C GLN A 20 -2.79 -10.58 12.27
N ARG A 21 -4.05 -10.26 12.56
CA ARG A 21 -4.43 -9.30 13.61
C ARG A 21 -3.98 -9.77 14.99
N ALA A 22 -4.13 -11.06 15.29
CA ALA A 22 -3.66 -11.65 16.54
C ALA A 22 -2.14 -11.56 16.68
N LEU A 23 -1.38 -11.81 15.61
CA LEU A 23 0.08 -11.61 15.62
C LEU A 23 0.44 -10.16 15.92
N LEU A 24 -0.16 -9.20 15.21
CA LEU A 24 0.13 -7.78 15.44
C LEU A 24 -0.28 -7.33 16.85
N ALA A 25 -1.43 -7.80 17.34
CA ALA A 25 -1.90 -7.51 18.69
C ALA A 25 -0.95 -8.08 19.76
N ALA A 26 -0.47 -9.30 19.57
CA ALA A 26 0.51 -9.92 20.47
C ALA A 26 1.83 -9.15 20.50
N VAL A 27 2.32 -8.67 19.34
CA VAL A 27 3.53 -7.84 19.27
C VAL A 27 3.30 -6.47 19.94
N ALA A 28 2.14 -5.83 19.71
CA ALA A 28 1.79 -4.57 20.38
C ALA A 28 1.81 -4.73 21.90
N TRP A 29 1.14 -5.78 22.40
CA TRP A 29 1.08 -6.11 23.83
C TRP A 29 2.47 -6.36 24.41
N ALA A 30 3.30 -7.15 23.73
CA ALA A 30 4.67 -7.46 24.16
C ALA A 30 5.56 -6.21 24.28
N HIS A 31 5.22 -5.12 23.57
CA HIS A 31 5.90 -3.84 23.64
C HIS A 31 5.17 -2.79 24.51
N GLY A 32 4.19 -3.20 25.31
CA GLY A 32 3.52 -2.33 26.28
C GLY A 32 2.39 -1.46 25.71
N PHE A 33 1.87 -1.82 24.54
CA PHE A 33 0.74 -1.12 23.92
C PHE A 33 -0.55 -1.93 24.05
N ASP A 34 -1.67 -1.27 24.33
CA ASP A 34 -3.00 -1.89 24.32
C ASP A 34 -3.44 -2.14 22.86
N PRO A 35 -3.55 -3.40 22.39
CA PRO A 35 -3.92 -3.68 21.01
C PRO A 35 -5.37 -3.30 20.66
N PHE A 36 -6.22 -3.03 21.65
CA PHE A 36 -7.61 -2.61 21.44
C PHE A 36 -7.78 -1.09 21.40
N ALA A 37 -6.78 -0.33 21.85
CA ALA A 37 -6.76 1.12 21.73
C ALA A 37 -6.43 1.57 20.29
N ALA A 38 -7.18 2.53 19.74
CA ALA A 38 -6.94 3.00 18.36
C ALA A 38 -5.61 3.75 18.24
N GLU A 39 -5.16 4.38 19.32
CA GLU A 39 -3.89 5.09 19.42
C GLU A 39 -2.71 4.15 19.16
N THR A 40 -2.81 2.87 19.49
CA THR A 40 -1.79 1.85 19.20
C THR A 40 -1.53 1.71 17.71
N TRP A 41 -2.57 1.90 16.90
CA TRP A 41 -2.55 1.78 15.44
C TRP A 41 -2.31 3.12 14.73
N SER A 42 -2.35 4.23 15.47
CA SER A 42 -2.06 5.58 14.99
C SER A 42 -0.61 5.96 15.31
N ARG A 43 0.24 5.98 14.28
CA ARG A 43 1.68 6.26 14.41
C ARG A 43 2.14 7.19 13.29
N TRP A 44 2.97 8.18 13.66
CA TRP A 44 3.63 9.10 12.73
C TRP A 44 2.68 9.76 11.73
N ASP A 45 2.76 9.36 10.46
CA ASP A 45 2.00 9.93 9.36
C ASP A 45 0.49 9.74 9.52
N SER A 46 0.04 8.82 10.38
CA SER A 46 -1.37 8.72 10.78
C SER A 46 -1.94 10.07 11.21
N THR A 47 -1.15 10.90 11.91
CA THR A 47 -1.56 12.22 12.37
C THR A 47 -2.00 13.11 11.21
N TYR A 48 -1.29 13.10 10.08
CA TYR A 48 -1.66 13.93 8.93
C TYR A 48 -2.97 13.47 8.29
N TYR A 49 -3.20 12.16 8.19
CA TYR A 49 -4.49 11.64 7.70
C TYR A 49 -5.65 11.99 8.63
N LEU A 50 -5.45 11.89 9.95
CA LEU A 50 -6.46 12.26 10.94
C LEU A 50 -6.72 13.77 10.99
N GLN A 51 -5.69 14.60 10.78
CA GLN A 51 -5.83 16.05 10.62
C GLN A 51 -6.67 16.38 9.38
N ILE A 52 -6.36 15.79 8.22
CA ILE A 52 -7.16 15.99 7.01
C ILE A 52 -8.62 15.56 7.23
N ALA A 53 -8.85 14.46 7.96
CA ALA A 53 -10.20 14.01 8.26
C ALA A 53 -10.96 14.98 9.19
N SER A 54 -10.27 15.56 10.17
CA SER A 54 -10.89 16.41 11.19
C SER A 54 -11.12 17.85 10.71
N SER A 55 -10.17 18.41 9.95
CA SER A 55 -10.14 19.84 9.62
C SER A 55 -9.70 20.16 8.18
N GLY A 56 -9.43 19.14 7.35
CA GLY A 56 -8.88 19.34 6.01
C GLY A 56 -7.38 19.64 5.98
N TYR A 57 -6.91 20.12 4.84
CA TYR A 57 -5.52 20.53 4.67
C TYR A 57 -5.21 21.78 5.50
N LEU A 58 -4.04 21.76 6.13
CA LEU A 58 -3.48 22.92 6.82
C LEU A 58 -2.94 23.92 5.78
N PRO A 59 -2.91 25.22 6.12
CA PRO A 59 -2.15 26.20 5.35
C PRO A 59 -0.70 25.75 5.16
N LEU A 60 -0.10 26.12 4.03
CA LEU A 60 1.31 25.86 3.79
C LEU A 60 2.15 26.77 4.68
N GLU A 61 3.03 26.16 5.46
CA GLU A 61 3.95 26.86 6.36
C GLU A 61 5.36 26.30 6.19
N HIS A 62 6.35 27.14 6.44
CA HIS A 62 7.73 26.69 6.50
C HIS A 62 7.97 25.77 7.70
N CYS A 63 8.88 24.82 7.54
CA CYS A 63 9.24 23.90 8.60
C CYS A 63 9.84 24.64 9.79
N ARG A 64 9.39 24.28 11.00
CA ARG A 64 9.90 24.92 12.21
C ARG A 64 11.38 24.58 12.44
N PRO A 65 12.17 25.48 13.07
CA PRO A 65 13.59 25.27 13.31
C PRO A 65 13.92 24.01 14.13
N GLU A 66 12.98 23.51 14.92
CA GLU A 66 13.17 22.31 15.76
C GLU A 66 13.05 21.00 14.95
N THR A 67 12.63 21.07 13.68
CA THR A 67 12.58 19.89 12.81
C THR A 67 13.95 19.57 12.22
N HIS A 68 14.15 18.31 11.81
CA HIS A 68 15.38 17.89 11.13
C HIS A 68 15.41 18.28 9.63
N TYR A 69 14.44 19.07 9.18
CA TYR A 69 14.33 19.57 7.82
C TYR A 69 14.87 21.01 7.73
N PRO A 70 15.35 21.44 6.55
CA PRO A 70 15.73 22.84 6.33
C PRO A 70 14.61 23.81 6.69
N ALA A 71 14.94 24.97 7.26
CA ALA A 71 13.95 25.96 7.70
C ALA A 71 13.18 26.59 6.52
N ASP A 72 13.75 26.60 5.32
CA ASP A 72 13.11 27.04 4.08
C ASP A 72 12.22 25.96 3.43
N ALA A 73 12.27 24.71 3.92
CA ALA A 73 11.43 23.64 3.42
C ALA A 73 9.96 23.85 3.82
N TRP A 74 9.04 23.30 3.02
CA TRP A 74 7.61 23.36 3.31
C TRP A 74 7.15 22.18 4.18
N CYS A 75 6.34 22.51 5.18
CA CYS A 75 5.71 21.59 6.11
C CYS A 75 4.18 21.78 6.09
N GLY A 76 3.48 20.84 6.73
CA GLY A 76 2.02 20.72 6.66
C GLY A 76 1.61 19.33 6.19
N ASN A 77 0.30 19.11 6.00
CA ASN A 77 -0.27 17.80 5.67
C ASN A 77 -0.55 17.60 4.16
N ALA A 78 -0.15 18.54 3.29
CA ALA A 78 -0.38 18.46 1.85
C ALA A 78 0.42 17.35 1.12
N ALA A 79 1.40 16.73 1.78
CA ALA A 79 2.11 15.56 1.26
C ALA A 79 1.28 14.26 1.29
N TRP A 80 0.13 14.24 1.97
CA TRP A 80 -0.73 13.07 2.13
C TRP A 80 -2.05 13.28 1.39
N PHE A 81 -2.45 12.27 0.63
CA PHE A 81 -3.67 12.34 -0.18
C PHE A 81 -4.93 12.10 0.66
N PRO A 82 -6.07 12.75 0.34
CA PRO A 82 -7.17 12.93 1.28
C PRO A 82 -8.25 11.85 1.18
N GLY A 83 -8.23 10.95 0.19
CA GLY A 83 -9.31 10.00 -0.07
C GLY A 83 -9.60 9.05 1.09
N TYR A 84 -8.56 8.60 1.80
CA TYR A 84 -8.73 7.83 3.04
C TYR A 84 -9.34 8.70 4.16
N SER A 85 -8.82 9.91 4.33
CA SER A 85 -9.30 10.88 5.32
C SER A 85 -10.75 11.31 5.10
N TRP A 86 -11.20 11.44 3.85
CA TRP A 86 -12.60 11.71 3.53
C TRP A 86 -13.51 10.56 3.96
N LEU A 87 -13.10 9.31 3.74
CA LEU A 87 -13.86 8.16 4.21
C LEU A 87 -13.87 8.09 5.74
N VAL A 88 -12.74 8.38 6.39
CA VAL A 88 -12.67 8.49 7.85
C VAL A 88 -13.64 9.54 8.37
N ALA A 89 -13.63 10.75 7.81
CA ALA A 89 -14.55 11.83 8.19
C ALA A 89 -16.02 11.45 7.95
N ALA A 90 -16.31 10.85 6.80
CA ALA A 90 -17.67 10.43 6.42
C ALA A 90 -18.24 9.35 7.34
N VAL A 91 -17.40 8.52 7.97
CA VAL A 91 -17.83 7.53 8.98
C VAL A 91 -17.81 8.14 10.38
N ALA A 92 -16.77 8.91 10.72
CA ALA A 92 -16.57 9.42 12.06
C ALA A 92 -17.61 10.48 12.45
N HIS A 93 -17.84 11.49 11.59
CA HIS A 93 -18.66 12.65 11.95
C HIS A 93 -20.14 12.29 12.18
N PRO A 94 -20.81 11.51 11.32
CA PRO A 94 -22.23 11.18 11.54
C PRO A 94 -22.46 10.28 12.77
N LEU A 95 -21.43 9.52 13.18
CA LEU A 95 -21.51 8.59 14.30
C LEU A 95 -20.94 9.17 15.61
N GLY A 96 -20.43 10.41 15.59
CA GLY A 96 -19.77 11.02 16.76
C GLY A 96 -18.54 10.24 17.24
N LEU A 97 -17.88 9.48 16.36
CA LEU A 97 -16.72 8.66 16.71
C LEU A 97 -15.42 9.48 16.64
N PRO A 98 -14.44 9.21 17.52
CA PRO A 98 -13.08 9.68 17.31
C PRO A 98 -12.55 9.23 15.93
N PRO A 99 -11.94 10.12 15.11
CA PRO A 99 -11.44 9.77 13.79
C PRO A 99 -10.47 8.57 13.78
N ALA A 100 -9.66 8.41 14.82
CA ALA A 100 -8.77 7.26 14.97
C ALA A 100 -9.52 5.92 15.02
N ASN A 101 -10.65 5.86 15.74
CA ASN A 101 -11.47 4.65 15.82
C ASN A 101 -12.04 4.31 14.44
N ALA A 102 -12.65 5.29 13.76
CA ALA A 102 -13.20 5.08 12.41
C ALA A 102 -12.11 4.61 11.44
N ALA A 103 -10.92 5.19 11.52
CA ALA A 103 -9.77 4.81 10.71
C ALA A 103 -9.31 3.36 10.93
N VAL A 104 -9.25 2.89 12.17
CA VAL A 104 -8.94 1.47 12.49
C VAL A 104 -9.98 0.54 11.86
N TRP A 105 -11.27 0.85 12.00
CA TRP A 105 -12.34 0.06 11.40
C TRP A 105 -12.26 0.03 9.88
N ILE A 106 -12.06 1.18 9.24
CA ILE A 106 -11.91 1.28 7.78
C ILE A 106 -10.72 0.45 7.31
N SER A 107 -9.56 0.58 7.97
CA SER A 107 -8.37 -0.20 7.62
C SER A 107 -8.59 -1.71 7.77
N ALA A 108 -9.26 -2.12 8.84
CA ALA A 108 -9.62 -3.52 9.11
C ALA A 108 -10.57 -4.10 8.05
N LEU A 109 -11.65 -3.39 7.75
CA LEU A 109 -12.62 -3.80 6.74
C LEU A 109 -12.00 -3.84 5.35
N ALA A 110 -11.18 -2.84 5.00
CA ALA A 110 -10.47 -2.82 3.72
C ALA A 110 -9.49 -3.98 3.58
N GLN A 111 -8.72 -4.29 4.64
CA GLN A 111 -7.80 -5.43 4.66
C GLN A 111 -8.55 -6.77 4.52
N LEU A 112 -9.65 -6.96 5.26
CA LEU A 112 -10.48 -8.16 5.12
C LEU A 112 -11.04 -8.28 3.70
N ALA A 113 -11.53 -7.18 3.13
CA ALA A 113 -12.03 -7.14 1.76
C ALA A 113 -10.92 -7.47 0.73
N CYS A 114 -9.67 -7.03 0.94
CA CYS A 114 -8.53 -7.45 0.11
C CYS A 114 -8.36 -8.97 0.14
N LEU A 115 -8.38 -9.58 1.32
CA LEU A 115 -8.20 -11.04 1.48
C LEU A 115 -9.36 -11.83 0.85
N ILE A 116 -10.60 -11.35 1.02
CA ILE A 116 -11.77 -11.93 0.34
C ILE A 116 -11.59 -11.81 -1.18
N LEU A 117 -11.20 -10.64 -1.67
CA LEU A 117 -11.03 -10.39 -3.09
C LEU A 117 -9.93 -11.27 -3.70
N VAL A 118 -8.80 -11.43 -3.02
CA VAL A 118 -7.74 -12.39 -3.41
C VAL A 118 -8.32 -13.80 -3.47
N TRP A 119 -9.00 -14.25 -2.42
CA TRP A 119 -9.56 -15.60 -2.34
C TRP A 119 -10.54 -15.93 -3.46
N VAL A 120 -11.48 -15.03 -3.76
CA VAL A 120 -12.49 -15.23 -4.83
C VAL A 120 -11.97 -14.95 -6.24
N THR A 121 -10.72 -14.46 -6.34
CA THR A 121 -10.04 -14.27 -7.63
C THR A 121 -9.15 -15.46 -7.98
N LEU A 122 -8.82 -16.30 -6.99
CA LEU A 122 -7.99 -17.49 -7.17
C LEU A 122 -8.84 -18.77 -7.12
N ASP A 123 -8.87 -19.50 -8.23
CA ASP A 123 -9.64 -20.74 -8.37
C ASP A 123 -8.80 -22.03 -8.18
N ASP A 124 -7.52 -21.90 -7.82
CA ASP A 124 -6.56 -23.02 -7.69
C ASP A 124 -6.39 -23.47 -6.22
N ALA A 125 -6.10 -24.75 -5.95
CA ALA A 125 -5.71 -25.23 -4.62
C ALA A 125 -4.49 -24.49 -4.02
N ARG A 126 -3.62 -23.93 -4.87
CA ARG A 126 -2.49 -23.05 -4.52
C ARG A 126 -2.91 -21.67 -4.02
N ARG A 127 -4.21 -21.38 -3.96
CA ARG A 127 -4.75 -20.15 -3.35
C ARG A 127 -4.52 -20.06 -1.84
N TRP A 128 -4.30 -21.19 -1.15
CA TRP A 128 -4.05 -21.18 0.30
C TRP A 128 -2.71 -20.50 0.66
N PRO A 129 -1.55 -20.91 0.08
CA PRO A 129 -0.31 -20.15 0.26
C PRO A 129 -0.42 -18.70 -0.20
N ALA A 130 -1.13 -18.42 -1.31
CA ALA A 130 -1.33 -17.05 -1.77
C ALA A 130 -2.13 -16.20 -0.77
N LEU A 131 -3.17 -16.76 -0.15
CA LEU A 131 -3.94 -16.10 0.91
C LEU A 131 -3.09 -15.86 2.16
N ALA A 132 -2.32 -16.86 2.59
CA ALA A 132 -1.40 -16.71 3.72
C ALA A 132 -0.35 -15.63 3.44
N PHE A 133 0.24 -15.64 2.24
CA PHE A 133 1.18 -14.62 1.82
C PHE A 133 0.54 -13.23 1.73
N ALA A 134 -0.71 -13.13 1.28
CA ALA A 134 -1.47 -11.88 1.27
C ALA A 134 -1.73 -11.33 2.68
N ALA A 135 -2.01 -12.21 3.66
CA ALA A 135 -2.20 -11.80 5.05
C ALA A 135 -0.89 -11.27 5.65
N PHE A 136 0.22 -11.98 5.46
CA PHE A 136 1.53 -11.62 6.01
C PHE A 136 2.41 -10.84 5.06
N PHE A 137 1.85 -10.23 4.02
CA PHE A 137 2.59 -9.60 2.94
C PHE A 137 3.63 -8.59 3.48
N PRO A 138 4.80 -8.42 2.82
CA PRO A 138 5.78 -7.39 3.19
C PRO A 138 5.12 -6.04 3.50
N GLY A 139 5.35 -5.48 4.69
CA GLY A 139 4.70 -4.26 5.15
C GLY A 139 3.27 -4.42 5.69
N ASN A 140 2.81 -5.62 6.04
CA ASN A 140 1.43 -5.87 6.50
C ASN A 140 0.98 -5.05 7.72
N VAL A 141 1.90 -4.53 8.55
CA VAL A 141 1.52 -3.62 9.65
C VAL A 141 0.82 -2.36 9.12
N TYR A 142 1.17 -1.89 7.92
CA TYR A 142 0.52 -0.76 7.26
C TYR A 142 -0.87 -1.12 6.69
N MET A 143 -1.19 -2.40 6.53
CA MET A 143 -2.56 -2.83 6.23
C MET A 143 -3.48 -2.71 7.45
N ALA A 144 -2.88 -2.74 8.65
CA ALA A 144 -3.59 -2.69 9.92
C ALA A 144 -3.63 -1.30 10.58
N ALA A 145 -2.64 -0.47 10.29
CA ALA A 145 -2.49 0.88 10.84
C ALA A 145 -3.58 1.86 10.37
N VAL A 146 -3.67 2.98 11.09
CA VAL A 146 -4.37 4.20 10.64
C VAL A 146 -3.58 4.81 9.48
N PHE A 147 -3.78 4.25 8.29
CA PHE A 147 -2.99 4.55 7.09
C PHE A 147 -3.77 4.10 5.85
N PRO A 148 -3.64 4.75 4.67
CA PRO A 148 -4.46 4.45 3.50
C PRO A 148 -4.09 3.15 2.77
N VAL A 149 -3.03 2.45 3.18
CA VAL A 149 -2.44 1.35 2.40
C VAL A 149 -3.43 0.21 2.15
N SER A 150 -4.23 -0.21 3.13
CA SER A 150 -5.23 -1.26 2.92
C SER A 150 -6.36 -0.83 1.99
N LEU A 151 -6.84 0.41 2.10
CA LEU A 151 -7.88 0.96 1.22
C LEU A 151 -7.37 1.14 -0.21
N CYS A 152 -6.14 1.64 -0.37
CA CYS A 152 -5.48 1.75 -1.67
C CYS A 152 -5.26 0.36 -2.29
N ALA A 153 -4.79 -0.62 -1.51
CA ALA A 153 -4.62 -2.00 -1.98
C ALA A 153 -5.96 -2.62 -2.43
N LEU A 154 -7.05 -2.37 -1.70
CA LEU A 154 -8.39 -2.82 -2.09
C LEU A 154 -8.80 -2.19 -3.43
N ALA A 155 -8.63 -0.88 -3.57
CA ALA A 155 -8.94 -0.16 -4.79
C ALA A 155 -8.11 -0.66 -5.99
N LEU A 156 -6.82 -0.97 -5.78
CA LEU A 156 -5.93 -1.58 -6.80
C LEU A 156 -6.46 -2.95 -7.24
N LEU A 157 -6.75 -3.85 -6.30
CA LEU A 157 -7.27 -5.18 -6.60
C LEU A 157 -8.63 -5.13 -7.32
N CYS A 158 -9.53 -4.22 -6.88
CA CYS A 158 -10.80 -3.96 -7.54
C CYS A 158 -10.59 -3.47 -8.98
N CYS A 159 -9.68 -2.52 -9.19
CA CYS A 159 -9.34 -2.00 -10.52
C CYS A 159 -8.85 -3.12 -11.45
N ILE A 160 -7.95 -3.99 -10.98
CA ILE A 160 -7.44 -5.13 -11.74
C ILE A 160 -8.57 -6.10 -12.09
N ARG A 161 -9.36 -6.56 -11.10
CA ARG A 161 -10.44 -7.53 -11.32
C ARG A 161 -11.52 -7.00 -12.26
N LEU A 162 -11.91 -5.74 -12.11
CA LEU A 162 -12.92 -5.10 -12.95
C LEU A 162 -12.39 -4.91 -14.39
N SER A 163 -11.09 -4.62 -14.55
CA SER A 163 -10.44 -4.52 -15.86
C SER A 163 -10.40 -5.88 -16.57
N TRP A 164 -10.08 -6.97 -15.85
CA TRP A 164 -10.16 -8.33 -16.39
C TRP A 164 -11.56 -8.75 -16.82
N SER A 165 -12.58 -8.15 -16.21
CA SER A 165 -13.99 -8.39 -16.54
C SER A 165 -14.51 -7.46 -17.63
N GLY A 166 -13.68 -6.58 -18.19
CA GLY A 166 -14.07 -5.58 -19.20
C GLY A 166 -14.96 -4.45 -18.67
N MET A 167 -15.17 -4.35 -17.36
CA MET A 167 -16.01 -3.33 -16.71
C MET A 167 -15.23 -2.02 -16.48
N PHE A 168 -14.66 -1.46 -17.55
CA PHE A 168 -13.68 -0.36 -17.45
C PHE A 168 -14.20 0.91 -16.76
N LYS A 169 -15.49 1.24 -16.88
CA LYS A 169 -16.07 2.39 -16.16
C LYS A 169 -16.06 2.19 -14.64
N ARG A 170 -16.33 0.96 -14.15
CA ARG A 170 -16.25 0.64 -12.72
C ARG A 170 -14.80 0.56 -12.26
N ALA A 171 -13.92 0.02 -13.10
CA ALA A 171 -12.48 0.03 -12.84
C ALA A 171 -11.93 1.46 -12.75
N ALA A 172 -12.46 2.41 -13.52
CA ALA A 172 -12.13 3.83 -13.43
C ALA A 172 -12.46 4.42 -12.06
N LEU A 173 -13.61 4.07 -11.47
CA LEU A 173 -13.95 4.52 -10.11
C LEU A 173 -12.97 3.94 -9.08
N ALA A 174 -12.58 2.68 -9.21
CA ALA A 174 -11.56 2.07 -8.35
C ALA A 174 -10.19 2.74 -8.53
N ALA A 175 -9.80 3.08 -9.76
CA ALA A 175 -8.56 3.79 -10.04
C ALA A 175 -8.56 5.22 -9.50
N ALA A 176 -9.69 5.94 -9.61
CA ALA A 176 -9.88 7.25 -9.00
C ALA A 176 -9.77 7.18 -7.48
N ALA A 177 -10.40 6.17 -6.85
CA ALA A 177 -10.31 5.96 -5.41
C ALA A 177 -8.87 5.66 -4.97
N ALA A 178 -8.14 4.79 -5.68
CA ALA A 178 -6.73 4.51 -5.38
C ALA A 178 -5.87 5.79 -5.49
N ALA A 179 -6.02 6.53 -6.59
CA ALA A 179 -5.31 7.78 -6.84
C ALA A 179 -5.69 8.91 -5.88
N ALA A 180 -6.88 8.86 -5.27
CA ALA A 180 -7.27 9.80 -4.22
C ALA A 180 -6.80 9.35 -2.83
N CYS A 181 -6.57 8.06 -2.58
CA CYS A 181 -6.14 7.54 -1.28
C CYS A 181 -4.62 7.66 -1.07
N TYR A 182 -3.83 7.45 -2.13
CA TYR A 182 -2.37 7.42 -2.01
C TYR A 182 -1.69 7.85 -3.30
N PRO A 183 -0.56 8.60 -3.25
CA PRO A 183 0.09 9.13 -4.45
C PRO A 183 0.46 8.07 -5.50
N THR A 184 0.89 6.88 -5.07
CA THR A 184 1.22 5.79 -6.01
C THR A 184 0.00 5.22 -6.72
N GLY A 185 -1.23 5.47 -6.23
CA GLY A 185 -2.46 5.08 -6.93
C GLY A 185 -2.58 5.70 -8.32
N VAL A 186 -1.96 6.86 -8.55
CA VAL A 186 -1.87 7.53 -9.87
C VAL A 186 -1.15 6.64 -10.90
N LEU A 187 -0.25 5.76 -10.45
CA LEU A 187 0.52 4.85 -11.32
C LEU A 187 -0.38 3.83 -12.05
N LEU A 188 -1.65 3.68 -11.66
CA LEU A 188 -2.62 2.93 -12.44
C LEU A 188 -2.84 3.52 -13.85
N ALA A 189 -2.65 4.82 -14.04
CA ALA A 189 -2.76 5.45 -15.36
C ALA A 189 -1.73 4.88 -16.37
N PRO A 190 -0.40 4.96 -16.12
CA PRO A 190 0.58 4.36 -17.02
C PRO A 190 0.47 2.83 -17.07
N VAL A 191 0.18 2.14 -15.94
CA VAL A 191 0.02 0.67 -15.91
C VAL A 191 -1.08 0.20 -16.86
N VAL A 192 -2.28 0.77 -16.71
CA VAL A 192 -3.44 0.35 -17.51
C VAL A 192 -3.35 0.92 -18.93
N GLY A 193 -2.76 2.10 -19.11
CA GLY A 193 -2.49 2.66 -20.43
C GLY A 193 -1.57 1.77 -21.26
N LEU A 194 -0.43 1.33 -20.71
CA LEU A 194 0.47 0.40 -21.39
C LEU A 194 -0.19 -0.95 -21.66
N TRP A 195 -0.90 -1.50 -20.68
CA TRP A 195 -1.65 -2.74 -20.86
C TRP A 195 -2.71 -2.62 -21.97
N ALA A 196 -3.43 -1.50 -22.02
CA ALA A 196 -4.44 -1.22 -23.04
C ALA A 196 -3.83 -1.13 -24.44
N LEU A 197 -2.66 -0.52 -24.57
CA LEU A 197 -1.92 -0.45 -25.83
C LEU A 197 -1.46 -1.85 -26.27
N LEU A 198 -0.83 -2.61 -25.37
CA LEU A 198 -0.30 -3.95 -25.65
C LEU A 198 -1.40 -4.92 -26.10
N HIS A 199 -2.58 -4.88 -25.46
CA HIS A 199 -3.69 -5.79 -25.76
C HIS A 199 -4.82 -5.16 -26.58
N ARG A 200 -4.58 -3.97 -27.15
CA ARG A 200 -5.54 -3.22 -27.99
C ARG A 200 -6.92 -3.02 -27.32
N ARG A 201 -6.93 -2.78 -26.01
CA ARG A 201 -8.14 -2.55 -25.20
C ARG A 201 -8.45 -1.06 -25.08
N SER A 202 -8.88 -0.41 -26.16
CA SER A 202 -9.15 1.04 -26.16
C SER A 202 -10.11 1.51 -25.06
N ARG A 203 -11.12 0.70 -24.69
CA ARG A 203 -12.04 1.03 -23.60
C ARG A 203 -11.39 1.09 -22.21
N ALA A 204 -10.18 0.57 -22.03
CA ALA A 204 -9.45 0.68 -20.78
C ALA A 204 -8.92 2.10 -20.51
N THR A 205 -8.97 3.01 -21.49
CA THR A 205 -8.68 4.44 -21.29
C THR A 205 -9.60 5.10 -20.26
N TRP A 206 -10.79 4.56 -20.01
CA TRP A 206 -11.63 4.99 -18.90
C TRP A 206 -10.91 4.86 -17.55
N VAL A 207 -10.11 3.82 -17.38
CA VAL A 207 -9.35 3.60 -16.14
C VAL A 207 -8.23 4.63 -15.98
N VAL A 208 -7.56 4.98 -17.08
CA VAL A 208 -6.58 6.07 -17.14
C VAL A 208 -7.24 7.39 -16.74
N ALA A 209 -8.39 7.71 -17.35
CA ALA A 209 -9.17 8.89 -17.01
C ALA A 209 -9.62 8.89 -15.54
N GLY A 210 -9.98 7.73 -14.99
CA GLY A 210 -10.31 7.57 -13.57
C GLY A 210 -9.14 7.91 -12.64
N ALA A 211 -7.95 7.32 -12.88
CA ALA A 211 -6.76 7.61 -12.09
C ALA A 211 -6.36 9.10 -12.15
N LEU A 212 -6.37 9.70 -13.34
CA LEU A 212 -6.08 11.12 -13.53
C LEU A 212 -7.17 12.02 -12.91
N GLY A 213 -8.43 11.61 -12.98
CA GLY A 213 -9.54 12.31 -12.33
C GLY A 213 -9.44 12.29 -10.80
N GLY A 214 -9.01 11.16 -10.22
CA GLY A 214 -8.70 11.06 -8.80
C GLY A 214 -7.59 12.03 -8.38
N LEU A 215 -6.49 12.06 -9.13
CA LEU A 215 -5.41 13.03 -8.91
C LEU A 215 -5.90 14.48 -9.04
N ALA A 216 -6.67 14.79 -10.09
CA ALA A 216 -7.19 16.13 -10.33
C ALA A 216 -8.10 16.59 -9.18
N ALA A 217 -8.92 15.70 -8.62
CA ALA A 217 -9.74 15.99 -7.45
C ALA A 217 -8.90 16.31 -6.21
N VAL A 218 -7.79 15.58 -5.99
CA VAL A 218 -6.85 15.86 -4.91
C VAL A 218 -6.20 17.24 -5.08
N VAL A 219 -5.66 17.51 -6.26
CA VAL A 219 -5.00 18.79 -6.59
C VAL A 219 -5.97 19.95 -6.45
N LEU A 220 -7.22 19.79 -6.88
CA LEU A 220 -8.26 20.80 -6.74
C LEU A 220 -8.56 21.10 -5.27
N VAL A 221 -8.70 20.07 -4.43
CA VAL A 221 -8.96 20.24 -3.00
C VAL A 221 -7.77 20.90 -2.30
N MET A 222 -6.54 20.53 -2.66
CA MET A 222 -5.34 21.21 -2.17
C MET A 222 -5.36 22.68 -2.56
N ARG A 223 -5.62 23.02 -3.83
CA ARG A 223 -5.72 24.43 -4.27
C ARG A 223 -6.77 25.20 -3.47
N VAL A 224 -7.93 24.62 -3.21
CA VAL A 224 -9.01 25.26 -2.47
C VAL A 224 -8.63 25.49 -1.01
N GLN A 225 -7.99 24.51 -0.35
CA GLN A 225 -7.75 24.57 1.10
C GLN A 225 -6.40 25.21 1.47
N THR A 226 -5.37 25.05 0.65
CA THR A 226 -4.03 25.59 0.91
C THR A 226 -3.69 26.83 0.09
N GLY A 227 -4.48 27.12 -0.95
CA GLY A 227 -4.18 28.20 -1.88
C GLY A 227 -3.06 27.89 -2.88
N ALA A 228 -2.58 26.65 -3.00
CA ALA A 228 -1.50 26.30 -3.93
C ALA A 228 -1.83 25.08 -4.78
N TRP A 229 -1.53 25.14 -6.09
CA TRP A 229 -1.71 24.02 -7.02
C TRP A 229 -0.65 22.93 -6.87
N ASP A 230 0.52 23.33 -6.38
CA ASP A 230 1.73 22.53 -6.22
C ASP A 230 2.01 22.18 -4.74
N ALA A 231 1.02 22.34 -3.85
CA ALA A 231 1.15 22.09 -2.41
C ALA A 231 1.78 20.73 -2.07
N PHE A 232 1.38 19.68 -2.78
CA PHE A 232 1.98 18.35 -2.65
C PHE A 232 3.48 18.37 -2.97
N ALA A 233 3.86 18.96 -4.10
CA ALA A 233 5.25 19.00 -4.56
C ALA A 233 6.12 19.82 -3.59
N LEU A 234 5.62 20.95 -3.11
CA LEU A 234 6.29 21.81 -2.13
C LEU A 234 6.63 21.02 -0.86
N VAL A 235 5.65 20.32 -0.25
CA VAL A 235 5.88 19.55 0.98
C VAL A 235 6.75 18.30 0.72
N GLN A 236 6.65 17.70 -0.46
CA GLN A 236 7.43 16.51 -0.83
C GLN A 236 8.89 16.82 -1.19
N ALA A 237 9.23 18.05 -1.58
CA ALA A 237 10.58 18.43 -1.98
C ALA A 237 11.63 18.15 -0.89
N LYS A 238 11.25 18.20 0.39
CA LYS A 238 12.13 17.93 1.54
C LYS A 238 12.67 16.50 1.63
N TYR A 239 12.09 15.55 0.89
CA TYR A 239 12.58 14.16 0.86
C TYR A 239 13.81 13.95 -0.03
N ALA A 240 14.25 15.00 -0.75
CA ALA A 240 15.49 15.03 -1.53
C ALA A 240 15.61 13.85 -2.50
N TYR A 241 14.69 13.78 -3.47
CA TYR A 241 14.67 12.74 -4.50
C TYR A 241 15.99 12.70 -5.28
N SER A 242 16.54 11.50 -5.45
CA SER A 242 17.85 11.29 -6.07
C SER A 242 17.78 10.84 -7.52
N GLY A 243 16.63 10.33 -7.99
CA GLY A 243 16.46 9.94 -9.40
C GLY A 243 17.19 8.66 -9.82
N ASN A 244 17.85 7.95 -8.91
CA ASN A 244 18.68 6.77 -9.23
C ASN A 244 18.16 5.49 -8.56
N LEU A 245 17.65 4.57 -9.40
CA LEU A 245 17.11 3.28 -8.97
C LEU A 245 18.17 2.38 -8.32
N LEU A 246 19.37 2.29 -8.90
CA LEU A 246 20.42 1.39 -8.40
C LEU A 246 21.00 1.90 -7.09
N ASP A 247 21.19 3.22 -6.97
CA ASP A 247 21.64 3.82 -5.70
C ASP A 247 20.60 3.63 -4.61
N SER A 248 19.32 3.80 -4.94
CA SER A 248 18.22 3.63 -3.98
C SER A 248 18.09 2.18 -3.53
N LEU A 249 18.18 1.22 -4.44
CA LEU A 249 18.19 -0.20 -4.08
C LEU A 249 19.45 -0.56 -3.29
N GLY A 250 20.62 -0.11 -3.74
CA GLY A 250 21.91 -0.35 -3.11
C GLY A 250 21.95 0.19 -1.68
N ALA A 251 21.48 1.41 -1.45
CA ALA A 251 21.43 2.03 -0.12
C ALA A 251 20.58 1.21 0.88
N ARG A 252 19.54 0.52 0.40
CA ARG A 252 18.60 -0.25 1.23
C ARG A 252 19.07 -1.66 1.50
N LEU A 253 19.85 -2.23 0.58
CA LEU A 253 20.47 -3.54 0.75
C LEU A 253 21.84 -3.47 1.45
N LYS A 254 22.47 -2.29 1.49
CA LYS A 254 23.77 -2.08 2.14
C LYS A 254 23.85 -2.56 3.60
N PRO A 255 22.83 -2.36 4.47
CA PRO A 255 22.85 -2.87 5.84
C PRO A 255 22.93 -4.39 5.95
N LEU A 256 22.51 -5.13 4.93
CA LEU A 256 22.57 -6.59 4.90
C LEU A 256 24.01 -7.09 4.75
N VAL A 257 24.79 -6.40 3.92
CA VAL A 257 26.13 -6.85 3.49
C VAL A 257 27.27 -6.12 4.20
N ASN A 258 27.04 -4.94 4.76
CA ASN A 258 28.07 -4.13 5.39
C ASN A 258 27.73 -3.80 6.86
N PRO A 259 28.45 -4.39 7.84
CA PRO A 259 28.20 -4.16 9.27
C PRO A 259 28.27 -2.70 9.70
N ARG A 260 29.05 -1.85 9.01
CA ARG A 260 29.15 -0.41 9.33
C ARG A 260 27.85 0.34 9.13
N TYR A 261 26.97 -0.14 8.26
CA TYR A 261 25.67 0.46 7.95
C TYR A 261 24.51 -0.33 8.56
N ARG A 262 24.81 -1.31 9.43
CA ARG A 262 23.82 -2.22 10.00
C ARG A 262 23.30 -1.68 11.33
N ASP A 263 22.12 -1.08 11.29
CA ASP A 263 21.27 -0.85 12.44
C ASP A 263 20.03 -1.76 12.39
N GLU A 264 19.26 -1.82 13.48
CA GLU A 264 18.04 -2.65 13.57
C GLU A 264 17.06 -2.33 12.43
N LYS A 265 16.79 -1.03 12.21
CA LYS A 265 15.89 -0.54 11.16
C LYS A 265 16.37 -0.92 9.76
N GLY A 266 17.61 -0.60 9.43
CA GLY A 266 18.20 -0.83 8.11
C GLY A 266 18.32 -2.31 7.79
N PHE A 267 18.67 -3.15 8.76
CA PHE A 267 18.72 -4.60 8.53
C PHE A 267 17.35 -5.18 8.20
N VAL A 268 16.33 -4.90 9.01
CA VAL A 268 14.99 -5.49 8.82
C VAL A 268 14.31 -4.92 7.56
N THR A 269 14.39 -3.61 7.33
CA THR A 269 13.83 -3.01 6.10
C THR A 269 14.60 -3.44 4.85
N GLY A 270 15.90 -3.70 4.97
CA GLY A 270 16.71 -4.30 3.91
C GLY A 270 16.26 -5.73 3.57
N LEU A 271 15.98 -6.57 4.58
CA LEU A 271 15.45 -7.93 4.36
C LEU A 271 14.08 -7.90 3.67
N GLN A 272 13.21 -6.98 4.08
CA GLN A 272 11.92 -6.79 3.41
C GLN A 272 12.12 -6.38 1.94
N THR A 273 12.99 -5.40 1.68
CA THR A 273 13.31 -4.93 0.32
C THR A 273 13.84 -6.07 -0.54
N LEU A 274 14.73 -6.90 0.01
CA LEU A 274 15.27 -8.08 -0.67
C LEU A 274 14.16 -9.09 -1.01
N LEU A 275 13.27 -9.38 -0.05
CA LEU A 275 12.15 -10.30 -0.27
C LEU A 275 11.22 -9.79 -1.38
N SER A 276 10.88 -8.50 -1.36
CA SER A 276 10.08 -7.84 -2.40
C SER A 276 10.76 -7.88 -3.76
N ALA A 277 12.07 -7.59 -3.82
CA ALA A 277 12.85 -7.63 -5.07
C ALA A 277 12.90 -9.04 -5.67
N VAL A 278 13.21 -10.06 -4.86
CA VAL A 278 13.25 -11.46 -5.33
C VAL A 278 11.87 -11.90 -5.83
N MET A 279 10.80 -11.53 -5.13
CA MET A 279 9.42 -11.79 -5.56
C MET A 279 9.12 -11.15 -6.92
N VAL A 280 9.35 -9.84 -7.06
CA VAL A 280 9.05 -9.10 -8.30
C VAL A 280 9.84 -9.66 -9.47
N LEU A 281 11.15 -9.87 -9.31
CA LEU A 281 12.02 -10.42 -10.35
C LEU A 281 11.62 -11.85 -10.75
N LEU A 282 11.28 -12.69 -9.78
CA LEU A 282 10.84 -14.06 -10.05
C LEU A 282 9.52 -14.09 -10.83
N LEU A 283 8.52 -13.31 -10.40
CA LEU A 283 7.23 -13.23 -11.09
C LEU A 283 7.38 -12.63 -12.50
N ALA A 284 8.18 -11.57 -12.65
CA ALA A 284 8.48 -10.98 -13.96
C ALA A 284 9.16 -12.00 -14.89
N SER A 285 10.15 -12.75 -14.39
CA SER A 285 10.83 -13.79 -15.18
C SER A 285 9.87 -14.89 -15.63
N GLN A 286 8.91 -15.25 -14.79
CA GLN A 286 7.88 -16.24 -15.11
C GLN A 286 6.92 -15.72 -16.18
N GLU A 287 6.49 -14.47 -16.09
CA GLU A 287 5.58 -13.86 -17.06
C GLU A 287 6.24 -13.64 -18.42
N LEU A 288 7.54 -13.30 -18.44
CA LEU A 288 8.35 -13.28 -19.66
C LEU A 288 8.37 -14.66 -20.34
N ARG A 289 8.58 -15.74 -19.58
CA ARG A 289 8.56 -17.11 -20.12
C ARG A 289 7.18 -17.53 -20.64
N ARG A 290 6.10 -17.00 -20.06
CA ARG A 290 4.71 -17.28 -20.46
C ARG A 290 4.21 -16.45 -21.64
N ARG A 291 5.06 -15.60 -22.21
CA ARG A 291 4.73 -14.70 -23.33
C ARG A 291 3.57 -13.73 -23.01
N TRP A 292 3.55 -13.23 -21.77
CA TRP A 292 2.68 -12.10 -21.36
C TRP A 292 1.18 -12.30 -21.62
N PRO A 293 0.53 -13.31 -21.00
CA PRO A 293 -0.92 -13.46 -21.08
C PRO A 293 -1.64 -12.19 -20.63
N GLU A 294 -2.78 -11.87 -21.26
CA GLU A 294 -3.50 -10.61 -21.05
C GLU A 294 -3.74 -10.30 -19.56
N ARG A 295 -4.29 -11.25 -18.79
CA ARG A 295 -4.59 -11.02 -17.36
C ARG A 295 -3.33 -10.84 -16.53
N SER A 296 -2.36 -11.72 -16.70
CA SER A 296 -1.14 -11.72 -15.90
C SER A 296 -0.25 -10.52 -16.21
N SER A 297 -0.23 -10.06 -17.46
CA SER A 297 0.54 -8.88 -17.87
C SER A 297 0.06 -7.60 -17.18
N LEU A 298 -1.23 -7.43 -16.92
CA LEU A 298 -1.74 -6.28 -16.16
C LEU A 298 -1.18 -6.26 -14.73
N VAL A 299 -1.15 -7.42 -14.06
CA VAL A 299 -0.60 -7.54 -12.71
C VAL A 299 0.92 -7.37 -12.73
N ALA A 300 1.62 -7.95 -13.71
CA ALA A 300 3.07 -7.81 -13.88
C ALA A 300 3.48 -6.35 -14.10
N LEU A 301 2.76 -5.61 -14.96
CA LEU A 301 2.95 -4.17 -15.15
C LEU A 301 2.67 -3.41 -13.85
N CYS A 302 1.58 -3.74 -13.15
CA CYS A 302 1.25 -3.12 -11.87
C CYS A 302 2.37 -3.27 -10.85
N ILE A 303 2.82 -4.50 -10.58
CA ILE A 303 3.88 -4.75 -9.58
C ILE A 303 5.22 -4.15 -10.03
N GLY A 304 5.54 -4.20 -11.33
CA GLY A 304 6.76 -3.63 -11.89
C GLY A 304 6.79 -2.12 -11.70
N THR A 305 5.73 -1.41 -12.09
CA THR A 305 5.63 0.04 -11.92
C THR A 305 5.62 0.45 -10.45
N PHE A 306 4.81 -0.22 -9.60
CA PHE A 306 4.73 0.12 -8.17
C PHE A 306 6.02 -0.15 -7.41
N TRP A 307 6.83 -1.11 -7.86
CA TRP A 307 8.15 -1.38 -7.27
C TRP A 307 9.22 -0.42 -7.80
N MET A 308 9.26 -0.19 -9.12
CA MET A 308 10.29 0.63 -9.75
C MET A 308 10.13 2.12 -9.44
N THR A 309 8.92 2.68 -9.45
CA THR A 309 8.71 4.12 -9.25
C THR A 309 9.30 4.66 -7.94
N PRO A 310 9.00 4.10 -6.75
CA PRO A 310 9.58 4.62 -5.51
C PRO A 310 11.11 4.43 -5.44
N LEU A 311 11.66 3.40 -6.10
CA LEU A 311 13.11 3.24 -6.25
C LEU A 311 13.72 4.30 -7.18
N MET A 312 13.04 4.66 -8.27
CA MET A 312 13.49 5.71 -9.19
C MET A 312 13.44 7.09 -8.53
N LEU A 313 12.40 7.39 -7.73
CA LEU A 313 12.35 8.64 -6.97
C LEU A 313 13.49 8.71 -5.94
N GLY A 314 13.74 7.61 -5.24
CA GLY A 314 14.85 7.48 -4.30
C GLY A 314 14.73 8.41 -3.09
N GLY A 315 15.86 8.99 -2.68
CA GLY A 315 15.93 9.88 -1.53
C GLY A 315 15.55 9.22 -0.20
N ARG A 316 14.90 10.00 0.67
CA ARG A 316 14.52 9.59 2.04
C ARG A 316 13.15 8.90 2.12
N LEU A 317 12.60 8.42 1.01
CA LEU A 317 11.31 7.72 1.00
C LEU A 317 11.31 6.43 1.83
N SER A 318 10.23 6.18 2.54
CA SER A 318 10.01 4.95 3.31
C SER A 318 9.53 3.81 2.41
N LEU A 319 10.46 3.20 1.65
CA LEU A 319 10.17 2.14 0.67
C LEU A 319 9.38 0.96 1.25
N TYR A 320 9.62 0.62 2.52
CA TYR A 320 8.96 -0.49 3.19
C TYR A 320 7.42 -0.32 3.26
N ARG A 321 6.89 0.91 3.10
CA ARG A 321 5.46 1.19 2.97
C ARG A 321 4.96 0.92 1.55
N SER A 322 5.75 1.31 0.56
CA SER A 322 5.45 1.07 -0.86
C SER A 322 5.44 -0.42 -1.19
N ASP A 323 6.29 -1.21 -0.54
CA ASP A 323 6.29 -2.67 -0.65
C ASP A 323 4.92 -3.28 -0.32
N ALA A 324 4.19 -2.75 0.65
CA ALA A 324 2.85 -3.25 1.00
C ALA A 324 1.84 -3.11 -0.15
N LEU A 325 2.04 -2.14 -1.04
CA LEU A 325 1.20 -1.93 -2.23
C LEU A 325 1.54 -2.87 -3.39
N LEU A 326 2.57 -3.72 -3.25
CA LEU A 326 2.84 -4.82 -4.17
C LEU A 326 1.90 -6.02 -3.95
N LEU A 327 0.92 -5.91 -3.05
CA LEU A 327 -0.07 -6.96 -2.77
C LEU A 327 -0.69 -7.60 -4.03
N PRO A 328 -0.98 -6.89 -5.15
CA PRO A 328 -1.44 -7.53 -6.37
C PRO A 328 -0.57 -8.69 -6.89
N ALA A 329 0.71 -8.74 -6.52
CA ALA A 329 1.63 -9.85 -6.82
C ALA A 329 1.06 -11.22 -6.41
N VAL A 330 0.23 -11.28 -5.36
CA VAL A 330 -0.37 -12.54 -4.88
C VAL A 330 -1.28 -13.21 -5.93
N LEU A 331 -1.78 -12.45 -6.91
CA LEU A 331 -2.59 -12.98 -8.00
C LEU A 331 -1.77 -13.81 -9.00
N LEU A 332 -0.46 -13.57 -9.09
CA LEU A 332 0.46 -14.37 -9.91
C LEU A 332 1.09 -15.52 -9.12
N PHE A 333 1.04 -15.47 -7.79
CA PHE A 333 1.72 -16.40 -6.89
C PHE A 333 1.39 -17.90 -7.09
N PRO A 334 0.14 -18.31 -7.42
CA PRO A 334 -0.19 -19.72 -7.72
C PRO A 334 0.63 -20.34 -8.85
N ALA A 335 1.19 -19.50 -9.72
CA ALA A 335 2.05 -19.92 -10.81
C ALA A 335 3.40 -20.50 -10.33
N LEU A 336 3.86 -20.13 -9.15
CA LEU A 336 5.13 -20.58 -8.60
C LEU A 336 5.05 -22.03 -8.07
N PRO A 337 6.16 -22.77 -7.99
CA PRO A 337 6.20 -24.05 -7.30
C PRO A 337 5.80 -23.91 -5.83
N ARG A 338 5.05 -24.88 -5.29
CA ARG A 338 4.53 -24.84 -3.91
C ARG A 338 5.63 -24.61 -2.86
N LYS A 339 6.81 -25.20 -3.05
CA LYS A 339 7.97 -25.02 -2.15
C LYS A 339 8.42 -23.55 -2.09
N VAL A 340 8.45 -22.88 -3.25
CA VAL A 340 8.79 -21.45 -3.35
C VAL A 340 7.72 -20.60 -2.69
N GLN A 341 6.44 -20.92 -2.93
CA GLN A 341 5.33 -20.22 -2.28
C GLN A 341 5.41 -20.31 -0.75
N LEU A 342 5.66 -21.50 -0.20
CA LEU A 342 5.81 -21.70 1.25
C LEU A 342 7.03 -20.99 1.82
N ALA A 343 8.14 -20.91 1.07
CA ALA A 343 9.32 -20.15 1.49
C ALA A 343 9.02 -18.65 1.62
N PHE A 344 8.30 -18.06 0.66
CA PHE A 344 7.84 -16.66 0.73
C PHE A 344 6.88 -16.43 1.89
N VAL A 345 5.92 -17.34 2.12
CA VAL A 345 5.00 -17.26 3.28
C VAL A 345 5.79 -17.28 4.59
N GLY A 346 6.72 -18.22 4.75
CA GLY A 346 7.56 -18.32 5.94
C GLY A 346 8.40 -17.08 6.18
N ALA A 347 9.06 -16.55 5.13
CA ALA A 347 9.86 -15.34 5.21
C ALA A 347 9.02 -14.10 5.56
N ALA A 348 7.84 -13.94 4.95
CA ALA A 348 6.94 -12.82 5.21
C ALA A 348 6.35 -12.87 6.62
N PHE A 349 5.96 -14.06 7.07
CA PHE A 349 5.53 -14.29 8.45
C PHE A 349 6.63 -13.94 9.45
N ALA A 350 7.86 -14.43 9.24
CA ALA A 350 9.00 -14.14 10.10
C ALA A 350 9.33 -12.63 10.16
N LEU A 351 9.27 -11.93 9.01
CA LEU A 351 9.49 -10.48 8.94
C LEU A 351 8.38 -9.65 9.58
N SER A 352 7.18 -10.21 9.74
CA SER A 352 6.05 -9.51 10.34
C SER A 352 6.33 -9.08 11.78
N PHE A 353 7.04 -9.91 12.56
CA PHE A 353 7.36 -9.62 13.96
C PHE A 353 8.27 -8.39 14.12
N PRO A 354 9.50 -8.34 13.57
CA PRO A 354 10.37 -7.19 13.76
C PRO A 354 9.81 -5.92 13.09
N MET A 355 9.11 -6.04 11.96
CA MET A 355 8.44 -4.88 11.34
C MET A 355 7.34 -4.31 12.23
N ALA A 356 6.51 -5.16 12.84
CA ALA A 356 5.47 -4.73 13.77
C ALA A 356 6.08 -4.12 15.05
N ALA A 357 7.11 -4.73 15.62
CA ALA A 357 7.81 -4.21 16.79
C ALA A 357 8.36 -2.80 16.56
N MET A 358 9.05 -2.59 15.43
CA MET A 358 9.57 -1.27 15.06
C MET A 358 8.47 -0.26 14.73
N PHE A 359 7.33 -0.70 14.18
CA PHE A 359 6.18 0.19 13.98
C PHE A 359 5.64 0.71 15.32
N PHE A 360 5.39 -0.18 16.28
CA PHE A 360 4.84 0.21 17.58
C PHE A 360 5.82 1.05 18.40
N ARG A 361 7.11 0.75 18.33
CA ARG A 361 8.20 1.56 18.92
C ARG A 361 8.49 2.88 18.18
N ALA A 362 7.68 3.24 17.18
CA ALA A 362 7.83 4.46 16.41
C ALA A 362 9.19 4.59 15.67
N VAL A 363 9.82 3.47 15.29
CA VAL A 363 11.09 3.44 14.53
C VAL A 363 10.83 3.51 13.01
N LEU A 364 9.69 2.96 12.55
CA LEU A 364 9.27 3.00 11.14
C LEU A 364 8.56 4.32 10.78
N VAL A 365 9.35 5.39 10.85
CA VAL A 365 9.05 6.74 10.34
C VAL A 365 9.35 6.86 8.85
#